data_AF-A0A6P5XDT0-F1
#
_entry.id   AF-A0A6P5XDT0-F1
#
_cell.length_a   1.000
_cell.length_b   1.000
_cell.length_c   1.000
_cell.angle_alpha   90.00
_cell.angle_beta   90.00
_cell.angle_gamma   90.00
#
_symmetry.space_group_name_H-M   'P 1'
#
loop_
_entity.id
_entity.type
_entity.pdbx_description
1 polymer ?
#
loop_
_entity_poly.entity_id
_entity_poly.type
_entity_poly.pdbx_seq_one_letter_code
_entity_poly.pdbx_strand_id
1 'polypeptide(L)'
;MVETVSYSTFAAIFNVGWAATQVSHMSMVNCITFNSTSRVVLASCRNAFTMVANLSLYGVALIVFGISTAKTRADIENQYRWIAYLSIFIGCCFVGIFLFGTKEPRSKAGICANIHARISWTYWFLKILYYQVALVYVLTRLVLNVSQAYLAFYVINDLGMAQSAKALAPAIIYICSFIVSVLLQEVAWNGQRLKAYHTAGGILWMFCGVGILLLPGSMSVFMYAISVFIGIANALMMVTAVSMQSILIGEDLNGCAFVCGSLSFLDKISCGLALFVLQSYQSSSPRVAGNYSTDVYFSVTRYGLGLVPAFCSLVGVAVTSTMELHTPFSKPLMEPLLE
;
A
#
# COMPACT_ATOMS: atom_id res chain seq x y z
N MET A 1 25.30 14.62 -13.66
CA MET A 1 25.87 13.60 -12.76
C MET A 1 25.67 13.97 -11.30
N VAL A 2 26.11 15.16 -10.83
CA VAL A 2 25.93 15.61 -9.43
C VAL A 2 24.46 15.66 -9.01
N GLU A 3 23.57 16.23 -9.84
CA GLU A 3 22.13 16.26 -9.54
C GLU A 3 21.54 14.85 -9.45
N THR A 4 21.85 13.96 -10.41
CA THR A 4 21.40 12.57 -10.41
C THR A 4 21.84 11.82 -9.16
N VAL A 5 23.12 11.95 -8.78
CA VAL A 5 23.66 11.32 -7.56
C VAL A 5 22.93 11.86 -6.33
N SER A 6 22.77 13.19 -6.22
CA SER A 6 22.04 13.83 -5.12
C SER A 6 20.60 13.31 -5.00
N TYR A 7 19.84 13.33 -6.11
CA TYR A 7 18.46 12.82 -6.13
C TYR A 7 18.38 11.34 -5.74
N SER A 8 19.27 10.50 -6.28
CA SER A 8 19.31 9.07 -5.94
C SER A 8 19.65 8.84 -4.47
N THR A 9 20.60 9.59 -3.89
CA THR A 9 20.97 9.46 -2.48
C THR A 9 19.82 9.86 -1.56
N PHE A 10 19.17 11.00 -1.79
CA PHE A 10 18.03 11.43 -0.96
C PHE A 10 16.84 10.49 -1.11
N ALA A 11 16.55 10.01 -2.32
CA ALA A 11 15.51 9.02 -2.55
C ALA A 11 15.80 7.69 -1.82
N ALA A 12 17.06 7.25 -1.78
CA ALA A 12 17.46 6.06 -1.05
C ALA A 12 17.26 6.22 0.46
N ILE A 13 17.71 7.36 1.04
CA ILE A 13 17.51 7.66 2.46
C ILE A 13 16.03 7.66 2.83
N PHE A 14 15.20 8.32 2.01
CA PHE A 14 13.75 8.34 2.20
C PHE A 14 13.13 6.93 2.17
N ASN A 15 13.51 6.10 1.19
CA ASN A 15 12.99 4.73 1.08
C ASN A 15 13.44 3.83 2.24
N VAL A 16 14.67 4.01 2.75
CA VAL A 16 15.16 3.31 3.95
C VAL A 16 14.36 3.73 5.18
N GLY A 17 14.12 5.03 5.38
CA GLY A 17 13.30 5.54 6.48
C GLY A 17 11.85 5.03 6.42
N TRP A 18 11.27 5.01 5.22
CA TRP A 18 9.94 4.44 4.98
C TRP A 18 9.90 2.94 5.34
N ALA A 19 10.88 2.17 4.88
CA ALA A 19 10.98 0.75 5.19
C ALA A 19 11.12 0.49 6.69
N ALA A 20 12.00 1.23 7.36
CA ALA A 20 12.25 1.10 8.79
C ALA A 20 10.98 1.35 9.62
N THR A 21 10.26 2.44 9.32
CA THR A 21 9.01 2.77 10.02
C THR A 21 7.93 1.73 9.75
N GLN A 22 7.77 1.33 8.49
CA GLN A 22 6.75 0.38 8.11
C GLN A 22 6.97 -1.01 8.75
N VAL A 23 8.17 -1.56 8.64
CA VAL A 23 8.47 -2.92 9.15
C VAL A 23 8.33 -2.96 10.66
N SER A 24 8.85 -1.95 11.37
CA SER A 24 8.74 -1.85 12.83
C SER A 24 7.29 -1.73 13.30
N HIS A 25 6.46 -0.95 12.62
CA HIS A 25 5.05 -0.85 13.00
C HIS A 25 4.27 -2.13 12.70
N MET A 26 4.56 -2.82 11.59
CA MET A 26 3.93 -4.10 11.27
C MET A 26 4.30 -5.19 12.26
N SER A 27 5.55 -5.22 12.75
CA SER A 27 5.94 -6.16 13.78
C SER A 27 5.30 -5.81 15.13
N MET A 28 5.28 -4.53 15.49
CA MET A 28 4.68 -4.04 16.72
C MET A 28 3.19 -4.40 16.85
N VAL A 29 2.41 -4.30 15.78
CA VAL A 29 0.97 -4.68 15.79
C VAL A 29 0.75 -6.12 16.24
N ASN A 30 1.64 -7.03 15.84
CA ASN A 30 1.55 -8.44 16.24
C ASN A 30 1.90 -8.66 17.71
N CYS A 31 2.74 -7.79 18.29
CA CYS A 31 3.15 -7.85 19.69
C CYS A 31 2.14 -7.22 20.66
N ILE A 32 1.30 -6.28 20.19
CA ILE A 32 0.33 -5.56 21.05
C ILE A 32 -0.90 -6.42 21.38
N THR A 33 -1.28 -7.36 20.50
CA THR A 33 -2.48 -8.19 20.70
C THR A 33 -2.29 -9.62 20.22
N PHE A 34 -2.75 -10.58 21.02
CA PHE A 34 -2.82 -12.01 20.65
C PHE A 34 -4.11 -12.37 19.90
N ASN A 35 -5.17 -11.55 20.01
CA ASN A 35 -6.41 -11.79 19.30
C ASN A 35 -6.27 -11.46 17.80
N SER A 36 -6.55 -12.45 16.95
CA SER A 36 -6.48 -12.34 15.48
C SER A 36 -7.45 -11.31 14.91
N THR A 37 -8.65 -11.16 15.49
CA THR A 37 -9.61 -10.13 15.07
C THR A 37 -9.06 -8.75 15.39
N SER A 38 -8.53 -8.54 16.59
CA SER A 38 -7.93 -7.27 16.98
C SER A 38 -6.73 -6.92 16.09
N ARG A 39 -5.90 -7.90 15.69
CA ARG A 39 -4.80 -7.66 14.72
C ARG A 39 -5.30 -7.11 13.38
N VAL A 40 -6.42 -7.64 12.88
CA VAL A 40 -7.04 -7.14 11.65
C VAL A 40 -7.56 -5.72 11.84
N VAL A 41 -8.21 -5.43 12.97
CA VAL A 41 -8.67 -4.07 13.31
C VAL A 41 -7.51 -3.08 13.38
N LEU A 42 -6.39 -3.44 14.01
CA LEU A 42 -5.18 -2.62 14.06
C LEU A 42 -4.58 -2.41 12.66
N ALA A 43 -4.54 -3.46 11.83
CA ALA A 43 -4.10 -3.35 10.44
C ALA A 43 -4.99 -2.41 9.61
N SER A 44 -6.31 -2.48 9.83
CA SER A 44 -7.30 -1.62 9.19
C SER A 44 -7.17 -0.17 9.62
N CYS A 45 -6.99 0.07 10.92
CA CYS A 45 -6.73 1.39 11.49
C CYS A 45 -5.45 2.00 10.90
N ARG A 46 -4.37 1.23 10.83
CA ARG A 46 -3.12 1.66 10.18
C ARG A 46 -3.34 2.07 8.72
N ASN A 47 -4.11 1.29 7.97
CA ASN A 47 -4.44 1.62 6.58
C ASN A 47 -5.28 2.91 6.48
N ALA A 48 -6.29 3.06 7.34
CA ALA A 48 -7.12 4.27 7.40
C ALA A 48 -6.28 5.53 7.65
N PHE A 49 -5.39 5.52 8.65
CA PHE A 49 -4.51 6.65 8.93
C PHE A 49 -3.49 6.92 7.81
N THR A 50 -3.08 5.89 7.07
CA THR A 50 -2.26 6.09 5.86
C THR A 50 -3.05 6.87 4.79
N MET A 51 -4.35 6.59 4.62
CA MET A 51 -5.20 7.35 3.69
C MET A 51 -5.42 8.79 4.16
N VAL A 52 -5.63 9.00 5.47
CA VAL A 52 -5.71 10.35 6.06
C VAL A 52 -4.43 11.13 5.82
N ALA A 53 -3.26 10.51 6.02
CA ALA A 53 -1.97 11.15 5.76
C ALA A 53 -1.83 11.56 4.28
N ASN A 54 -2.17 10.68 3.33
CA ASN A 54 -2.15 11.01 1.90
C ASN A 54 -3.10 12.17 1.58
N LEU A 55 -4.35 12.14 2.08
CA LEU A 55 -5.31 13.22 1.87
C LEU A 55 -4.85 14.55 2.49
N SER A 56 -4.21 14.51 3.66
CA SER A 56 -3.67 15.70 4.31
C SER A 56 -2.60 16.38 3.46
N LEU A 57 -1.78 15.60 2.73
CA LEU A 57 -0.79 16.15 1.80
C LEU A 57 -1.45 16.91 0.64
N TYR A 58 -2.55 16.39 0.09
CA TYR A 58 -3.34 17.12 -0.91
C TYR A 58 -3.96 18.39 -0.32
N GLY A 59 -4.45 18.32 0.92
CA GLY A 59 -4.98 19.49 1.64
C GLY A 59 -3.92 20.58 1.83
N VAL A 60 -2.73 20.22 2.31
CA VAL A 60 -1.59 21.13 2.46
C VAL A 60 -1.18 21.72 1.11
N ALA A 61 -1.08 20.90 0.06
CA ALA A 61 -0.77 21.37 -1.29
C ALA A 61 -1.81 22.38 -1.80
N LEU A 62 -3.10 22.10 -1.60
CA LEU A 62 -4.19 22.99 -2.00
C LEU A 62 -4.11 24.35 -1.28
N ILE A 63 -3.81 24.34 0.03
CA ILE A 63 -3.65 25.57 0.81
C ILE A 63 -2.46 26.39 0.28
N VAL A 64 -1.30 25.75 0.07
CA VAL A 64 -0.09 26.45 -0.41
C VAL A 64 -0.29 27.02 -1.81
N PHE A 65 -0.90 26.25 -2.72
CA PHE A 65 -1.20 26.72 -4.08
C PHE A 65 -2.31 27.79 -4.11
N GLY A 66 -3.23 27.80 -3.14
CA GLY A 66 -4.25 28.83 -3.02
C GLY A 66 -3.71 30.17 -2.51
N ILE A 67 -2.70 30.15 -1.62
CA ILE A 67 -2.12 31.36 -1.02
C ILE A 67 -1.06 31.98 -1.93
N SER A 68 -0.24 31.16 -2.58
CA SER A 68 0.87 31.63 -3.41
C SER A 68 0.55 31.40 -4.89
N THR A 69 0.40 32.48 -5.67
CA THR A 69 0.32 32.37 -7.13
C THR A 69 1.74 32.38 -7.71
N ALA A 70 2.25 31.23 -8.12
CA ALA A 70 3.58 31.15 -8.74
C ALA A 70 3.55 31.63 -10.19
N LYS A 71 4.43 32.59 -10.52
CA LYS A 71 4.63 33.08 -11.89
C LYS A 71 6.03 32.77 -12.42
N THR A 72 7.00 32.63 -11.52
CA THR A 72 8.40 32.31 -11.85
C THR A 72 8.79 30.93 -11.32
N ARG A 73 9.80 30.31 -11.93
CA ARG A 73 10.36 29.01 -11.48
C ARG A 73 10.73 29.01 -9.99
N ALA A 74 11.31 30.10 -9.50
CA ALA A 74 11.66 30.27 -8.08
C ALA A 74 10.44 30.21 -7.16
N ASP A 75 9.28 30.74 -7.60
CA ASP A 75 8.04 30.67 -6.83
C ASP A 75 7.52 29.23 -6.73
N ILE A 76 7.61 28.48 -7.83
CA ILE A 76 7.23 27.05 -7.86
C ILE A 76 8.11 26.27 -6.89
N GLU A 77 9.43 26.45 -6.95
CA GLU A 77 10.36 25.82 -6.01
C GLU A 77 10.03 26.19 -4.55
N ASN A 78 9.68 27.45 -4.29
CA ASN A 78 9.28 27.90 -2.97
C ASN A 78 7.95 27.27 -2.49
N GLN A 79 6.95 27.12 -3.38
CA GLN A 79 5.70 26.42 -3.06
C GLN A 79 5.98 24.97 -2.63
N TYR A 80 6.77 24.22 -3.42
CA TYR A 80 7.10 22.84 -3.07
C TYR A 80 7.93 22.73 -1.78
N ARG A 81 8.80 23.71 -1.50
CA ARG A 81 9.52 23.79 -0.22
C ARG A 81 8.56 23.98 0.95
N TRP A 82 7.58 24.87 0.84
CA TRP A 82 6.56 25.06 1.89
C TRP A 82 5.72 23.81 2.11
N ILE A 83 5.31 23.11 1.04
CA ILE A 83 4.61 21.83 1.14
C ILE A 83 5.46 20.81 1.90
N ALA A 84 6.75 20.71 1.57
CA ALA A 84 7.68 19.80 2.24
C ALA A 84 7.87 20.17 3.72
N TYR A 85 8.11 21.44 4.05
CA TYR A 85 8.32 21.88 5.43
C TYR A 85 7.09 21.64 6.32
N LEU A 86 5.90 21.96 5.83
CA LEU A 86 4.65 21.70 6.56
C LEU A 86 4.42 20.19 6.76
N SER A 87 4.69 19.39 5.74
CA SER A 87 4.53 17.92 5.82
C SER A 87 5.51 17.29 6.80
N ILE A 88 6.77 17.74 6.80
CA ILE A 88 7.80 17.30 7.76
C ILE A 88 7.39 17.71 9.18
N PHE A 89 6.92 18.95 9.37
CA PHE A 89 6.48 19.44 10.68
C PHE A 89 5.34 18.58 11.25
N ILE A 90 4.29 18.33 10.45
CA ILE A 90 3.17 17.46 10.85
C ILE A 90 3.67 16.05 11.18
N GLY A 91 4.53 15.48 10.33
CA GLY A 91 5.13 14.17 10.56
C GLY A 91 5.94 14.10 11.86
N CYS A 92 6.78 15.10 12.13
CA CYS A 92 7.55 15.21 13.37
C CYS A 92 6.66 15.29 14.61
N CYS A 93 5.53 16.01 14.55
CA CYS A 93 4.55 16.05 15.64
C CYS A 93 3.99 14.66 15.94
N PHE A 94 3.57 13.89 14.92
CA PHE A 94 3.08 12.53 15.10
C PHE A 94 4.16 11.57 15.61
N VAL A 95 5.41 11.71 15.15
CA VAL A 95 6.54 10.95 15.68
C VAL A 95 6.77 11.27 17.15
N GLY A 96 6.70 12.54 17.55
CA GLY A 96 6.78 12.95 18.96
C GLY A 96 5.67 12.33 19.80
N ILE A 97 4.42 12.40 19.33
CA ILE A 97 3.27 11.75 19.99
C ILE A 97 3.51 10.25 20.14
N PHE A 98 4.01 9.58 19.10
CA PHE A 98 4.30 8.16 19.15
C PHE A 98 5.40 7.82 20.17
N LEU A 99 6.53 8.55 20.15
CA LEU A 99 7.66 8.29 21.05
C LEU A 99 7.34 8.58 22.53
N PHE A 100 6.57 9.63 22.82
CA PHE A 100 6.18 9.97 24.20
C PHE A 100 4.93 9.23 24.68
N GLY A 101 3.98 8.95 23.78
CA GLY A 101 2.69 8.34 24.11
C GLY A 101 2.73 6.82 24.17
N THR A 102 3.63 6.18 23.42
CA THR A 102 3.77 4.72 23.45
C THR A 102 4.61 4.31 24.65
N LYS A 103 3.95 3.92 25.74
CA LYS A 103 4.65 3.28 26.86
C LYS A 103 5.14 1.91 26.40
N GLU A 104 6.45 1.76 26.30
CA GLU A 104 7.03 0.44 26.05
C GLU A 104 6.64 -0.49 27.21
N PRO A 105 6.13 -1.71 26.92
CA PRO A 105 5.87 -2.68 27.96
C PRO A 105 7.20 -2.92 28.68
N ARG A 106 7.23 -2.62 29.99
CA ARG A 106 8.43 -2.80 30.81
C ARG A 106 8.86 -4.24 30.66
N SER A 107 10.01 -4.40 30.04
CA SER A 107 10.65 -5.66 29.82
C SER A 107 10.79 -6.42 31.14
N LYS A 108 9.97 -7.45 31.34
CA LYS A 108 10.33 -8.57 32.23
C LYS A 108 11.45 -9.42 31.61
N ALA A 109 12.32 -8.87 30.77
CA ALA A 109 13.53 -9.55 30.28
C ALA A 109 14.60 -9.77 31.37
N GLY A 110 14.32 -9.43 32.62
CA GLY A 110 15.15 -9.86 33.75
C GLY A 110 14.95 -11.33 34.18
N ILE A 111 13.84 -11.98 33.79
CA ILE A 111 13.51 -13.34 34.28
C ILE A 111 13.29 -14.35 33.14
N CYS A 112 12.90 -13.90 31.93
CA CYS A 112 12.72 -14.78 30.77
C CYS A 112 13.89 -14.69 29.75
N ALA A 113 15.09 -14.34 30.22
CA ALA A 113 16.32 -14.36 29.43
C ALA A 113 17.03 -15.74 29.49
N ASN A 114 16.29 -16.81 29.78
CA ASN A 114 16.81 -18.16 29.75
C ASN A 114 15.90 -19.04 28.86
N ILE A 115 16.45 -19.42 27.70
CA ILE A 115 16.11 -20.64 26.95
C ILE A 115 14.67 -20.67 26.37
N HIS A 116 14.32 -19.78 25.44
CA HIS A 116 13.30 -20.09 24.43
C HIS A 116 13.87 -19.85 23.04
N ALA A 117 14.01 -20.93 22.28
CA ALA A 117 14.70 -21.02 21.00
C ALA A 117 14.32 -19.87 20.06
N ARG A 118 15.31 -19.04 19.71
CA ARG A 118 15.19 -18.12 18.58
C ARG A 118 14.90 -18.97 17.35
N ILE A 119 13.70 -18.86 16.79
CA ILE A 119 13.34 -19.57 15.55
C ILE A 119 14.40 -19.22 14.52
N SER A 120 15.11 -20.24 14.02
CA SER A 120 16.09 -20.03 12.95
C SER A 120 15.35 -19.49 11.74
N TRP A 121 15.93 -18.50 11.06
CA TRP A 121 15.35 -17.85 9.88
C TRP A 121 15.06 -18.88 8.77
N THR A 122 15.84 -19.97 8.75
CA THR A 122 15.67 -21.14 7.87
C THR A 122 14.32 -21.84 8.02
N TYR A 123 13.70 -21.79 9.19
CA TYR A 123 12.39 -22.40 9.45
C TYR A 123 11.30 -21.86 8.53
N TRP A 124 11.28 -20.55 8.29
CA TRP A 124 10.25 -19.90 7.48
C TRP A 124 10.34 -20.33 6.01
N PHE A 125 11.55 -20.58 5.51
CA PHE A 125 11.75 -21.05 4.14
C PHE A 125 11.26 -22.48 3.89
N LEU A 126 10.97 -23.25 4.94
CA LEU A 126 10.38 -24.58 4.81
C LEU A 126 8.84 -24.56 4.79
N LYS A 127 8.21 -23.45 5.24
CA LYS A 127 6.75 -23.35 5.29
C LYS A 127 6.16 -22.92 3.96
N ILE A 128 5.32 -23.77 3.36
CA ILE A 128 4.58 -23.44 2.13
C ILE A 128 3.68 -22.20 2.34
N LEU A 129 3.00 -22.10 3.50
CA LEU A 129 2.12 -20.98 3.82
C LEU A 129 2.87 -19.63 3.83
N TYR A 130 4.17 -19.62 4.18
CA TYR A 130 4.98 -18.41 4.14
C TYR A 130 5.09 -17.87 2.71
N TYR A 131 5.36 -18.74 1.72
CA TYR A 131 5.43 -18.33 0.32
C TYR A 131 4.08 -17.90 -0.24
N GLN A 132 2.99 -18.58 0.12
CA GLN A 132 1.65 -18.18 -0.33
C GLN A 132 1.31 -16.77 0.17
N VAL A 133 1.49 -16.51 1.47
CA VAL A 133 1.19 -15.20 2.08
C VAL A 133 2.14 -14.13 1.56
N ALA A 134 3.42 -14.45 1.38
CA ALA A 134 4.37 -13.53 0.77
C ALA A 134 3.97 -13.15 -0.65
N LEU A 135 3.53 -14.11 -1.47
CA LEU A 135 3.09 -13.87 -2.83
C LEU A 135 1.83 -12.98 -2.85
N VAL A 136 0.82 -13.26 -2.03
CA VAL A 136 -0.39 -12.42 -1.93
C VAL A 136 -0.06 -11.01 -1.45
N TYR A 137 0.81 -10.87 -0.45
CA TYR A 137 1.27 -9.57 0.02
C TYR A 137 1.97 -8.79 -1.09
N VAL A 138 2.96 -9.39 -1.75
CA VAL A 138 3.73 -8.74 -2.82
C VAL A 138 2.83 -8.35 -3.99
N LEU A 139 1.93 -9.23 -4.45
CA LEU A 139 1.00 -8.93 -5.54
C LEU A 139 0.03 -7.81 -5.18
N THR A 140 -0.48 -7.79 -3.95
CA THR A 140 -1.31 -6.69 -3.45
C THR A 140 -0.55 -5.38 -3.47
N ARG A 141 0.69 -5.37 -2.97
CA ARG A 141 1.53 -4.16 -2.94
C ARG A 141 1.88 -3.69 -4.35
N LEU A 142 2.09 -4.61 -5.27
CA LEU A 142 2.32 -4.33 -6.68
C LEU A 142 1.10 -3.69 -7.33
N VAL A 143 -0.11 -4.23 -7.07
CA VAL A 143 -1.39 -3.64 -7.49
C VAL A 143 -1.49 -2.17 -7.06
N LEU A 144 -1.31 -1.89 -5.77
CA LEU A 144 -1.46 -0.54 -5.24
C LEU A 144 -0.37 0.41 -5.76
N ASN A 145 0.90 -0.01 -5.74
CA ASN A 145 2.01 0.89 -6.09
C ASN A 145 2.07 1.19 -7.60
N VAL A 146 1.87 0.18 -8.45
CA VAL A 146 1.92 0.39 -9.91
C VAL A 146 0.70 1.21 -10.37
N SER A 147 -0.49 0.91 -9.85
CA SER A 147 -1.68 1.71 -10.20
C SER A 147 -1.51 3.17 -9.79
N GLN A 148 -1.03 3.45 -8.57
CA GLN A 148 -0.81 4.83 -8.12
C GLN A 148 0.25 5.57 -8.94
N ALA A 149 1.33 4.89 -9.35
CA ALA A 149 2.38 5.51 -10.16
C ALA A 149 1.88 5.95 -11.56
N TYR A 150 0.98 5.18 -12.18
CA TYR A 150 0.49 5.44 -13.53
C TYR A 150 -0.84 6.21 -13.60
N LEU A 151 -1.58 6.32 -12.49
CA LEU A 151 -2.90 6.94 -12.44
C LEU A 151 -2.92 8.36 -13.01
N ALA A 152 -2.01 9.23 -12.55
CA ALA A 152 -1.96 10.62 -12.99
C ALA A 152 -1.59 10.75 -14.48
N PHE A 153 -0.73 9.85 -14.99
CA PHE A 153 -0.36 9.83 -16.40
C PHE A 153 -1.52 9.36 -17.28
N TYR A 154 -2.24 8.31 -16.86
CA TYR A 154 -3.40 7.80 -17.59
C TYR A 154 -4.53 8.84 -17.70
N VAL A 155 -4.89 9.48 -16.58
CA VAL A 155 -5.97 10.48 -16.53
C VAL A 155 -5.72 11.66 -17.50
N ILE A 156 -4.46 11.96 -17.77
CA ILE A 156 -4.07 13.19 -18.47
C ILE A 156 -3.64 12.92 -19.90
N ASN A 157 -2.79 11.92 -20.08
CA ASN A 157 -2.26 11.60 -21.41
C ASN A 157 -3.25 10.76 -22.21
N ASP A 158 -3.99 9.84 -21.59
CA ASP A 158 -4.89 8.92 -22.30
C ASP A 158 -6.35 9.39 -22.32
N LEU A 159 -6.83 9.91 -21.20
CA LEU A 159 -8.22 10.39 -21.10
C LEU A 159 -8.36 11.88 -21.46
N GLY A 160 -7.26 12.64 -21.53
CA GLY A 160 -7.30 14.06 -21.87
C GLY A 160 -8.06 14.93 -20.86
N MET A 161 -8.15 14.51 -19.60
CA MET A 161 -8.90 15.23 -18.57
C MET A 161 -8.19 16.53 -18.16
N ALA A 162 -8.93 17.42 -17.49
CA ALA A 162 -8.36 18.63 -16.91
C ALA A 162 -7.25 18.31 -15.89
N GLN A 163 -6.30 19.24 -15.72
CA GLN A 163 -5.16 19.06 -14.81
C GLN A 163 -5.58 18.79 -13.35
N SER A 164 -6.75 19.30 -12.94
CA SER A 164 -7.34 19.04 -11.63
C SER A 164 -7.60 17.54 -11.37
N ALA A 165 -7.83 16.74 -12.42
CA ALA A 165 -8.11 15.32 -12.31
C ALA A 165 -6.92 14.52 -11.74
N LYS A 166 -5.67 15.01 -11.89
CA LYS A 166 -4.46 14.42 -11.27
C LYS A 166 -4.53 14.39 -9.74
N ALA A 167 -5.28 15.30 -9.13
CA ALA A 167 -5.48 15.36 -7.69
C ALA A 167 -6.81 14.73 -7.28
N LEU A 168 -7.88 14.96 -8.04
CA LEU A 168 -9.22 14.48 -7.72
C LEU A 168 -9.33 12.95 -7.76
N ALA A 169 -8.75 12.28 -8.77
CA ALA A 169 -8.84 10.82 -8.87
C ALA A 169 -8.15 10.09 -7.69
N PRO A 170 -6.88 10.40 -7.33
CA PRO A 170 -6.28 9.86 -6.11
C PRO A 170 -7.07 10.22 -4.84
N ALA A 171 -7.58 11.45 -4.73
CA ALA A 171 -8.35 11.86 -3.55
C ALA A 171 -9.62 11.01 -3.36
N ILE A 172 -10.36 10.73 -4.43
CA ILE A 172 -11.53 9.84 -4.38
C ILE A 172 -11.12 8.44 -3.93
N ILE A 173 -10.03 7.89 -4.49
CA ILE A 173 -9.49 6.58 -4.10
C ILE A 173 -9.19 6.55 -2.60
N TYR A 174 -8.51 7.57 -2.07
CA TYR A 174 -8.15 7.62 -0.66
C TYR A 174 -9.36 7.81 0.27
N ILE A 175 -10.35 8.62 -0.10
CA ILE A 175 -11.59 8.81 0.66
C ILE A 175 -12.37 7.50 0.74
N CYS A 176 -12.59 6.84 -0.41
CA CYS A 176 -13.30 5.56 -0.45
C CYS A 176 -12.52 4.46 0.30
N SER A 177 -11.20 4.43 0.16
CA SER A 177 -10.34 3.48 0.88
C SER A 177 -10.37 3.72 2.40
N PHE A 178 -10.39 4.97 2.84
CA PHE A 178 -10.55 5.35 4.25
C PHE A 178 -11.88 4.85 4.80
N ILE A 179 -13.00 5.16 4.14
CA ILE A 179 -14.34 4.75 4.58
C ILE A 179 -14.42 3.23 4.72
N VAL A 180 -13.98 2.49 3.70
CA VAL A 180 -13.97 1.02 3.76
C VAL A 180 -13.06 0.51 4.88
N SER A 181 -11.88 1.11 5.08
CA SER A 181 -10.97 0.72 6.17
C SER A 181 -11.56 0.97 7.55
N VAL A 182 -12.43 1.98 7.72
CA VAL A 182 -13.17 2.18 8.97
C VAL A 182 -14.26 1.12 9.13
N LEU A 183 -15.04 0.86 8.09
CA LEU A 183 -16.10 -0.17 8.13
C LEU A 183 -15.56 -1.57 8.43
N LEU A 184 -14.36 -1.91 7.95
CA LEU A 184 -13.71 -3.19 8.22
C LEU A 184 -13.31 -3.39 9.70
N GLN A 185 -13.27 -2.33 10.50
CA GLN A 185 -12.94 -2.42 11.93
C GLN A 185 -14.07 -3.04 12.75
N GLU A 186 -15.32 -2.86 12.34
CA GLU A 186 -16.51 -3.38 13.04
C GLU A 186 -16.80 -4.85 12.73
N VAL A 187 -16.08 -5.45 11.79
CA VAL A 187 -16.31 -6.81 11.33
C VAL A 187 -15.60 -7.81 12.25
N ALA A 188 -16.31 -8.85 12.69
CA ALA A 188 -15.68 -9.99 13.36
C ALA A 188 -14.90 -10.85 12.34
N TRP A 189 -13.62 -11.10 12.59
CA TRP A 189 -12.70 -11.68 11.60
C TRP A 189 -12.36 -13.14 11.88
N ASN A 190 -12.59 -13.98 10.86
CA ASN A 190 -12.12 -15.37 10.81
C ASN A 190 -11.24 -15.56 9.56
N GLY A 191 -10.41 -16.61 9.53
CA GLY A 191 -9.56 -16.90 8.37
C GLY A 191 -10.33 -17.03 7.04
N GLN A 192 -11.53 -17.62 7.09
CA GLN A 192 -12.42 -17.73 5.91
C GLN A 192 -12.95 -16.36 5.44
N ARG A 193 -13.37 -15.49 6.37
CA ARG A 193 -13.81 -14.13 6.05
C ARG A 193 -12.66 -13.34 5.45
N LEU A 194 -11.46 -13.47 6.00
CA LEU A 194 -10.29 -12.78 5.48
C LEU A 194 -9.99 -13.11 4.02
N LYS A 195 -10.07 -14.41 3.67
CA LYS A 195 -9.99 -14.85 2.28
C LYS A 195 -11.12 -14.27 1.43
N ALA A 196 -12.37 -14.34 1.88
CA ALA A 196 -13.53 -13.86 1.14
C ALA A 196 -13.45 -12.34 0.84
N TYR A 197 -13.04 -11.53 1.79
CA TYR A 197 -12.86 -10.09 1.57
C TYR A 197 -11.67 -9.78 0.67
N HIS A 198 -10.57 -10.54 0.78
CA HIS A 198 -9.44 -10.40 -0.13
C HIS A 198 -9.84 -10.75 -1.56
N THR A 199 -10.55 -11.87 -1.77
CA THR A 199 -11.00 -12.30 -3.09
C THR A 199 -12.04 -11.35 -3.67
N ALA A 200 -12.96 -10.83 -2.87
CA ALA A 200 -13.91 -9.80 -3.29
C ALA A 200 -13.20 -8.52 -3.77
N GLY A 201 -12.21 -8.03 -3.01
CA GLY A 201 -11.37 -6.91 -3.42
C GLY A 201 -10.62 -7.18 -4.72
N GLY A 202 -10.06 -8.39 -4.86
CA GLY A 202 -9.34 -8.78 -6.06
C GLY A 202 -10.21 -8.88 -7.31
N ILE A 203 -11.41 -9.45 -7.19
CA ILE A 203 -12.39 -9.51 -8.28
C ILE A 203 -12.83 -8.12 -8.69
N LEU A 204 -13.14 -7.25 -7.72
CA LEU A 204 -13.48 -5.86 -7.99
C LEU A 204 -12.34 -5.15 -8.75
N TRP A 205 -11.09 -5.47 -8.40
CA TRP A 205 -9.92 -4.93 -9.08
C TRP A 205 -9.76 -5.39 -10.52
N MET A 206 -10.08 -6.64 -10.82
CA MET A 206 -10.10 -7.14 -12.20
C MET A 206 -11.13 -6.39 -13.05
N PHE A 207 -12.33 -6.15 -12.51
CA PHE A 207 -13.34 -5.34 -13.21
C PHE A 207 -12.88 -3.89 -13.43
N CYS A 208 -12.25 -3.27 -12.43
CA CYS A 208 -11.67 -1.94 -12.58
C CYS A 208 -10.58 -1.92 -13.67
N GLY A 209 -9.70 -2.92 -13.68
CA GLY A 209 -8.63 -3.02 -14.67
C GLY A 209 -9.15 -3.19 -16.10
N VAL A 210 -10.16 -4.04 -16.31
CA VAL A 210 -10.84 -4.17 -17.61
C VAL A 210 -11.52 -2.85 -18.00
N GLY A 211 -12.20 -2.20 -17.05
CA GLY A 211 -12.80 -0.88 -17.25
C GLY A 211 -11.78 0.16 -17.72
N ILE A 212 -10.62 0.24 -17.08
CA ILE A 212 -9.53 1.17 -17.42
C ILE A 212 -8.96 0.89 -18.82
N LEU A 213 -8.82 -0.39 -19.18
CA LEU A 213 -8.34 -0.79 -20.51
C LEU A 213 -9.31 -0.32 -21.60
N LEU A 214 -10.62 -0.53 -21.40
CA LEU A 214 -11.65 -0.26 -22.40
C LEU A 214 -12.16 1.19 -22.41
N LEU A 215 -11.88 1.99 -21.38
CA LEU A 215 -12.47 3.32 -21.24
C LEU A 215 -11.96 4.30 -22.32
N PRO A 216 -12.83 4.83 -23.20
CA PRO A 216 -12.43 5.84 -24.18
C PRO A 216 -12.36 7.25 -23.55
N GLY A 217 -11.57 8.14 -24.14
CA GLY A 217 -11.44 9.53 -23.66
C GLY A 217 -12.75 10.33 -23.66
N SER A 218 -13.68 10.00 -24.57
CA SER A 218 -15.02 10.62 -24.62
C SER A 218 -15.87 10.37 -23.38
N MET A 219 -15.60 9.28 -22.66
CA MET A 219 -16.30 8.87 -21.44
C MET A 219 -15.40 9.03 -20.20
N SER A 220 -14.44 9.97 -20.24
CA SER A 220 -13.45 10.18 -19.17
C SER A 220 -14.06 10.47 -17.79
N VAL A 221 -15.29 11.00 -17.72
CA VAL A 221 -16.02 11.23 -16.46
C VAL A 221 -16.23 9.93 -15.66
N PHE A 222 -16.38 8.78 -16.34
CA PHE A 222 -16.53 7.49 -15.68
C PHE A 222 -15.27 7.07 -14.90
N MET A 223 -14.11 7.70 -15.15
CA MET A 223 -12.91 7.47 -14.36
C MET A 223 -13.11 7.82 -12.87
N TYR A 224 -13.97 8.79 -12.55
CA TYR A 224 -14.29 9.10 -11.16
C TYR A 224 -15.10 7.97 -10.48
N ALA A 225 -16.04 7.37 -11.22
CA ALA A 225 -16.78 6.20 -10.73
C ALA A 225 -15.85 4.98 -10.56
N ILE A 226 -14.96 4.73 -11.54
CA ILE A 226 -13.93 3.69 -11.42
C ILE A 226 -13.07 3.95 -10.18
N SER A 227 -12.63 5.19 -9.95
CA SER A 227 -11.81 5.58 -8.79
C SER A 227 -12.45 5.24 -7.43
N VAL A 228 -13.78 5.28 -7.31
CA VAL A 228 -14.50 4.81 -6.11
C VAL A 228 -14.27 3.32 -5.90
N PHE A 229 -14.50 2.51 -6.92
CA PHE A 229 -14.28 1.06 -6.86
C PHE A 229 -12.80 0.72 -6.65
N ILE A 230 -11.88 1.53 -7.19
CA ILE A 230 -10.45 1.43 -6.87
C ILE A 230 -10.17 1.60 -5.39
N GLY A 231 -10.74 2.64 -4.75
CA GLY A 231 -10.58 2.85 -3.32
C GLY A 231 -11.07 1.66 -2.50
N ILE A 232 -12.24 1.12 -2.85
CA ILE A 232 -12.84 -0.05 -2.17
C ILE A 232 -11.95 -1.28 -2.32
N ALA A 233 -11.54 -1.62 -3.54
CA ALA A 233 -10.69 -2.77 -3.83
C ALA A 233 -9.34 -2.67 -3.10
N ASN A 234 -8.70 -1.50 -3.14
CA ASN A 234 -7.42 -1.26 -2.46
C ASN A 234 -7.52 -1.46 -0.95
N ALA A 235 -8.58 -0.95 -0.31
CA ALA A 235 -8.79 -1.16 1.12
C ALA A 235 -8.99 -2.65 1.44
N LEU A 236 -9.88 -3.32 0.72
CA LEU A 236 -10.16 -4.74 0.91
C LEU A 236 -8.90 -5.60 0.77
N MET A 237 -8.15 -5.44 -0.32
CA MET A 237 -6.95 -6.24 -0.57
C MET A 237 -5.83 -5.91 0.42
N MET A 238 -5.55 -4.63 0.69
CA MET A 238 -4.41 -4.23 1.54
C MET A 238 -4.63 -4.63 3.00
N VAL A 239 -5.81 -4.37 3.57
CA VAL A 239 -6.11 -4.71 4.97
C VAL A 239 -6.08 -6.22 5.17
N THR A 240 -6.67 -6.98 4.26
CA THR A 240 -6.71 -8.44 4.35
C THR A 240 -5.33 -9.06 4.16
N ALA A 241 -4.53 -8.60 3.20
CA ALA A 241 -3.18 -9.13 2.95
C ALA A 241 -2.23 -8.92 4.14
N VAL A 242 -2.25 -7.73 4.75
CA VAL A 242 -1.47 -7.43 5.97
C VAL A 242 -1.94 -8.27 7.16
N SER A 243 -3.23 -8.54 7.23
CA SER A 243 -3.79 -9.38 8.28
C SER A 243 -3.43 -10.86 8.08
N MET A 244 -3.35 -11.36 6.84
CA MET A 244 -2.87 -12.72 6.55
C MET A 244 -1.41 -12.89 6.97
N GLN A 245 -0.58 -11.87 6.76
CA GLN A 245 0.78 -11.81 7.30
C GLN A 245 0.79 -11.92 8.83
N SER A 246 -0.12 -11.23 9.50
CA SER A 246 -0.25 -11.25 10.97
C SER A 246 -0.74 -12.62 11.49
N ILE A 247 -1.58 -13.33 10.73
CA ILE A 247 -2.00 -14.71 11.03
C ILE A 247 -0.85 -15.70 10.80
N LEU A 248 -0.05 -15.53 9.75
CA LEU A 248 1.13 -16.37 9.47
C LEU A 248 2.14 -16.32 10.61
N ILE A 249 2.34 -15.15 11.21
CA ILE A 249 3.23 -14.96 12.37
C ILE A 249 2.68 -15.69 13.59
N GLY A 250 1.36 -15.66 13.81
CA GLY A 250 0.70 -16.37 14.91
C GLY A 250 1.14 -15.88 16.28
N GLU A 251 1.26 -16.80 17.24
CA GLU A 251 1.65 -16.51 18.62
C GLU A 251 3.18 -16.40 18.82
N ASP A 252 3.96 -16.94 17.88
CA ASP A 252 5.43 -16.96 17.93
C ASP A 252 6.05 -15.64 17.44
N LEU A 253 6.08 -14.65 18.33
CA LEU A 253 6.55 -13.29 18.02
C LEU A 253 8.05 -13.20 17.68
N ASN A 254 8.86 -14.21 18.05
CA ASN A 254 10.32 -14.24 17.84
C ASN A 254 10.73 -14.16 16.35
N GLY A 255 9.86 -14.58 15.42
CA GLY A 255 10.10 -14.52 13.97
C GLY A 255 9.41 -13.35 13.26
N CYS A 256 8.62 -12.55 13.98
CA CYS A 256 7.73 -11.54 13.40
C CYS A 256 8.49 -10.48 12.59
N ALA A 257 9.58 -9.93 13.16
CA ALA A 257 10.40 -8.91 12.50
C ALA A 257 11.03 -9.44 11.20
N PHE A 258 11.45 -10.71 11.15
CA PHE A 258 11.96 -11.31 9.92
C PHE A 258 10.87 -11.38 8.85
N VAL A 259 9.72 -11.98 9.18
CA VAL A 259 8.61 -12.14 8.22
C VAL A 259 8.17 -10.77 7.70
N CYS A 260 8.00 -9.77 8.56
CA CYS A 260 7.66 -8.42 8.13
C CYS A 260 8.74 -7.78 7.25
N GLY A 261 10.01 -7.97 7.59
CA GLY A 261 11.14 -7.44 6.83
C GLY A 261 11.31 -8.10 5.47
N SER A 262 11.24 -9.42 5.38
CA SER A 262 11.43 -10.18 4.14
C SER A 262 10.31 -9.92 3.14
N LEU A 263 9.05 -9.93 3.58
CA LEU A 263 7.90 -9.60 2.73
C LEU A 263 7.97 -8.15 2.22
N SER A 264 8.37 -7.21 3.08
CA SER A 264 8.55 -5.79 2.72
C SER A 264 9.84 -5.50 1.95
N PHE A 265 10.70 -6.49 1.76
CA PHE A 265 11.86 -6.40 0.89
C PHE A 265 11.49 -6.91 -0.50
N LEU A 266 10.79 -8.05 -0.55
CA LEU A 266 10.26 -8.61 -1.78
C LEU A 266 9.27 -7.66 -2.47
N ASP A 267 8.41 -6.95 -1.72
CA ASP A 267 7.47 -5.98 -2.31
C ASP A 267 8.19 -4.82 -3.01
N LYS A 268 9.24 -4.26 -2.38
CA LYS A 268 10.01 -3.14 -2.94
C LYS A 268 10.80 -3.55 -4.17
N ILE A 269 11.45 -4.72 -4.15
CA ILE A 269 12.15 -5.24 -5.33
C ILE A 269 11.17 -5.49 -6.47
N SER A 270 10.05 -6.15 -6.19
CA SER A 270 9.04 -6.47 -7.20
C SER A 270 8.43 -5.21 -7.82
N CYS A 271 8.06 -4.22 -6.99
CA CYS A 271 7.54 -2.94 -7.48
C CYS A 271 8.58 -2.17 -8.29
N GLY A 272 9.82 -2.10 -7.82
CA GLY A 272 10.91 -1.42 -8.53
C GLY A 272 11.18 -2.04 -9.90
N LEU A 273 11.24 -3.38 -9.98
CA LEU A 273 11.45 -4.09 -11.24
C LEU A 273 10.27 -3.89 -12.20
N ALA A 274 9.04 -3.99 -11.71
CA ALA A 274 7.85 -3.80 -12.55
C ALA A 274 7.78 -2.38 -13.12
N LEU A 275 8.04 -1.36 -12.31
CA LEU A 275 8.09 0.03 -12.77
C LEU A 275 9.23 0.26 -13.76
N PHE A 276 10.41 -0.31 -13.51
CA PHE A 276 11.54 -0.23 -14.44
C PHE A 276 11.20 -0.83 -15.82
N VAL A 277 10.60 -2.03 -15.83
CA VAL A 277 10.16 -2.70 -17.07
C VAL A 277 9.12 -1.86 -17.79
N LEU A 278 8.07 -1.39 -17.10
CA LEU A 278 7.03 -0.55 -17.71
C LEU A 278 7.60 0.77 -18.26
N GLN A 279 8.52 1.41 -17.54
CA GLN A 279 9.17 2.63 -17.99
C GLN A 279 10.09 2.40 -19.20
N SER A 280 10.73 1.24 -19.29
CA SER A 280 11.57 0.89 -20.44
C SER A 280 10.74 0.79 -21.73
N TYR A 281 9.54 0.21 -21.66
CA TYR A 281 8.61 0.17 -22.79
C TYR A 281 8.11 1.55 -23.20
N GLN A 282 7.88 2.45 -22.23
CA GLN A 282 7.48 3.82 -22.53
C GLN A 282 8.58 4.61 -23.25
N SER A 283 9.85 4.37 -22.90
CA SER A 283 10.99 5.06 -23.51
C SER A 283 11.29 4.56 -24.93
N SER A 284 10.96 3.29 -25.21
CA SER A 284 11.17 2.65 -26.52
C SER A 284 10.06 2.92 -27.54
N SER A 285 8.91 3.49 -27.11
CA SER A 285 7.82 3.84 -28.03
C SER A 285 8.04 5.27 -28.55
N PRO A 286 8.43 5.46 -29.83
CA PRO A 286 8.59 6.80 -30.38
C PRO A 286 7.19 7.43 -30.43
N ARG A 287 7.07 8.68 -29.93
CA ARG A 287 5.93 9.54 -30.27
C ARG A 287 5.96 9.80 -31.77
N VAL A 288 5.45 8.87 -32.58
CA VAL A 288 5.21 9.09 -34.00
C VAL A 288 4.05 10.07 -34.09
N ALA A 289 4.40 11.33 -34.26
CA ALA A 289 3.49 12.37 -34.70
C ALA A 289 2.90 11.95 -36.06
N GLY A 290 1.58 11.97 -36.15
CA GLY A 290 0.85 11.99 -37.42
C GLY A 290 0.57 10.63 -38.06
N ASN A 291 -0.58 10.03 -37.76
CA ASN A 291 -1.65 9.85 -38.74
C ASN A 291 -2.81 9.06 -38.12
N TYR A 292 -4.03 9.50 -38.43
CA TYR A 292 -5.27 8.77 -38.17
C TYR A 292 -5.18 7.37 -38.79
N SER A 293 -5.12 6.33 -37.96
CA SER A 293 -5.42 4.96 -38.34
C SER A 293 -5.91 4.20 -37.12
N THR A 294 -7.02 3.52 -37.32
CA THR A 294 -7.93 2.89 -36.38
C THR A 294 -7.35 1.62 -35.76
N ASP A 295 -6.22 1.71 -35.06
CA ASP A 295 -5.70 0.61 -34.26
C ASP A 295 -5.74 0.97 -32.78
N VAL A 296 -6.35 0.09 -31.98
CA VAL A 296 -6.43 0.18 -30.52
C VAL A 296 -5.03 -0.04 -29.93
N TYR A 297 -4.16 0.96 -30.06
CA TYR A 297 -2.86 0.92 -29.42
C TYR A 297 -3.06 1.18 -27.93
N PHE A 298 -3.00 0.12 -27.13
CA PHE A 298 -2.99 0.23 -25.68
C PHE A 298 -1.69 0.94 -25.26
N SER A 299 -1.84 2.17 -24.74
CA SER A 299 -0.72 2.91 -24.17
C SER A 299 -0.09 2.16 -22.98
N VAL A 300 1.20 2.37 -22.75
CA VAL A 300 1.94 1.79 -21.62
C VAL A 300 1.28 2.16 -20.28
N THR A 301 0.67 3.34 -20.19
CA THR A 301 -0.13 3.80 -19.04
C THR A 301 -1.38 2.95 -18.82
N ARG A 302 -2.07 2.49 -19.88
CA ARG A 302 -3.22 1.57 -19.80
C ARG A 302 -2.79 0.19 -19.33
N TYR A 303 -1.65 -0.30 -19.83
CA TYR A 303 -1.08 -1.55 -19.35
C TYR A 303 -0.65 -1.47 -17.89
N GLY A 304 0.03 -0.40 -17.51
CA GLY A 304 0.51 -0.18 -16.14
C GLY A 304 -0.63 0.02 -15.13
N LEU A 305 -1.66 0.80 -15.48
CA LEU A 305 -2.78 1.08 -14.57
C LEU A 305 -3.84 -0.04 -14.57
N GLY A 306 -4.12 -0.64 -15.72
CA GLY A 306 -5.20 -1.60 -15.91
C GLY A 306 -4.74 -3.06 -15.89
N LEU A 307 -3.93 -3.46 -16.88
CA LEU A 307 -3.60 -4.87 -17.10
C LEU A 307 -2.72 -5.47 -16.00
N VAL A 308 -1.61 -4.82 -15.65
CA VAL A 308 -0.66 -5.33 -14.65
C VAL A 308 -1.36 -5.54 -13.30
N PRO A 309 -2.11 -4.56 -12.76
CA PRO A 309 -2.80 -4.74 -11.49
C PRO A 309 -3.94 -5.78 -11.59
N ALA A 310 -4.67 -5.86 -12.70
CA ALA A 310 -5.69 -6.90 -12.88
C ALA A 310 -5.09 -8.31 -12.89
N PHE A 311 -3.98 -8.52 -13.58
CA PHE A 311 -3.27 -9.81 -13.60
C PHE A 311 -2.73 -10.17 -12.22
N CYS A 312 -2.09 -9.22 -11.53
CA CYS A 312 -1.58 -9.45 -10.19
C CYS A 312 -2.70 -9.79 -9.19
N SER A 313 -3.85 -9.13 -9.34
CA SER A 313 -5.04 -9.44 -8.57
C SER A 313 -5.56 -10.85 -8.84
N LEU A 314 -5.68 -11.25 -10.12
CA LEU A 314 -6.11 -12.60 -10.49
C LEU A 314 -5.22 -13.67 -9.85
N VAL A 315 -3.90 -13.51 -9.93
CA VAL A 315 -2.95 -14.44 -9.30
C VAL A 315 -3.09 -14.41 -7.77
N GLY A 316 -3.27 -13.23 -7.17
CA GLY A 316 -3.49 -13.09 -5.73
C GLY A 316 -4.76 -13.82 -5.25
N VAL A 317 -5.86 -13.72 -6.00
CA VAL A 317 -7.12 -14.42 -5.73
C VAL A 317 -6.93 -15.94 -5.84
N ALA A 318 -6.26 -16.41 -6.89
CA ALA A 318 -5.98 -17.83 -7.08
C ALA A 318 -5.16 -18.41 -5.91
N VAL A 319 -4.08 -17.72 -5.53
CA VAL A 319 -3.22 -18.15 -4.41
C VAL A 319 -3.98 -18.13 -3.09
N THR A 320 -4.75 -17.06 -2.81
CA THR A 320 -5.57 -16.94 -1.59
C THR A 320 -6.57 -18.10 -1.45
N SER A 321 -7.13 -18.56 -2.57
CA SER A 321 -8.07 -19.68 -2.59
C SER A 321 -7.42 -21.00 -2.19
N THR A 322 -6.11 -21.16 -2.45
CA THR A 322 -5.32 -22.36 -2.10
C THR A 322 -4.69 -22.33 -0.71
N MET A 323 -4.77 -21.20 0.01
CA MET A 323 -4.21 -21.12 1.36
C MET A 323 -5.02 -21.93 2.35
N GLU A 324 -4.39 -22.50 3.36
CA GLU A 324 -5.07 -23.01 4.56
C GLU A 324 -4.71 -22.13 5.76
N LEU A 325 -5.53 -21.10 6.00
CA LEU A 325 -5.42 -20.28 7.21
C LEU A 325 -6.10 -21.07 8.34
N HIS A 326 -5.35 -21.94 9.01
CA HIS A 326 -5.86 -22.63 10.20
C HIS A 326 -6.34 -21.60 11.23
N THR A 327 -7.59 -21.74 11.66
CA THR A 327 -8.09 -21.10 12.87
C THR A 327 -7.30 -21.66 14.05
N PRO A 328 -6.54 -20.86 14.82
CA PRO A 328 -6.04 -21.37 16.08
C PRO A 328 -7.27 -21.73 16.91
N PHE A 329 -7.30 -23.01 17.31
CA PHE A 329 -8.24 -23.55 18.27
C PHE A 329 -8.39 -22.59 19.43
N SER A 330 -9.64 -22.32 19.80
CA SER A 330 -10.03 -21.72 21.07
C SER A 330 -9.18 -22.26 22.21
N LYS A 331 -8.22 -21.48 22.71
CA LYS A 331 -7.79 -21.59 24.10
C LYS A 331 -8.38 -20.39 24.84
N PRO A 332 -9.18 -20.64 25.90
CA PRO A 332 -9.77 -19.57 26.67
C PRO A 332 -8.67 -18.83 27.45
N LEU A 333 -8.85 -17.51 27.57
CA LEU A 333 -8.16 -16.57 28.46
C LEU A 333 -6.78 -17.02 28.95
N MET A 334 -5.73 -16.51 28.31
CA MET A 334 -4.56 -16.08 29.07
C MET A 334 -4.60 -14.56 29.06
N GLU A 335 -4.54 -13.99 30.27
CA GLU A 335 -4.67 -12.57 30.56
C GLU A 335 -3.95 -11.68 29.55
N PRO A 336 -4.49 -10.50 29.22
CA PRO A 336 -3.72 -9.50 28.51
C PRO A 336 -2.44 -9.21 29.32
N LEU A 337 -1.27 -9.30 28.68
CA LEU A 337 0.02 -8.88 29.26
C LEU A 337 0.13 -7.35 29.44
N LEU A 338 -1.02 -6.68 29.58
CA LEU A 338 -1.20 -5.24 29.74
C LEU A 338 -2.14 -5.01 30.94
N GLU A 339 -1.54 -5.01 32.13
CA GLU A 339 -1.86 -3.99 33.15
C GLU A 339 -0.75 -2.93 33.13
#